data_AF-A0A3D2SX15-F1
#
_entry.id   AF-A0A3D2SX15-F1
#
_cell.length_a   1.000
_cell.length_b   1.000
_cell.length_c   1.000
_cell.angle_alpha   90.00
_cell.angle_beta   90.00
_cell.angle_gamma   90.00
#
_symmetry.space_group_name_H-M   'P 1'
#
loop_
_entity.id
_entity.type
_entity.pdbx_description
1 polymer ?
#
loop_
_entity_poly.entity_id
_entity_poly.type
_entity_poly.pdbx_seq_one_letter_code
_entity_poly.pdbx_strand_id
1 'polypeptide(L)'
;IFDKIKDTLPECEPGMRRANIMVSGIQLQNMKDHVLIVGEAHILLRGETRPCELMDEQCQGLLDALDPHWNGGVHGAVIKGGSIRVGDLATLKLPSPVQS
;
A
#
# COMPACT_ATOMS: atom_id res chain seq x y z
N ILE A 1 3.15 -1.62 10.40
CA ILE A 1 2.38 -0.36 10.40
C ILE A 1 1.11 -0.54 11.20
N PHE A 2 0.24 -1.48 10.81
CA PHE A 2 -1.01 -1.71 11.53
C PHE A 2 -0.84 -2.17 12.98
N ASP A 3 0.21 -2.92 13.30
CA ASP A 3 0.49 -3.26 14.71
C ASP A 3 0.68 -2.00 15.55
N LYS A 4 1.36 -0.98 15.02
CA LYS A 4 1.56 0.31 15.68
C LYS A 4 0.30 1.16 15.74
N ILE A 5 -0.51 1.13 14.67
CA ILE A 5 -1.79 1.85 14.65
C ILE A 5 -2.74 1.26 15.70
N LYS A 6 -2.73 -0.07 15.91
CA LYS A 6 -3.53 -0.73 16.95
C LYS A 6 -3.14 -0.34 18.36
N ASP A 7 -1.89 0.07 18.60
CA ASP A 7 -1.47 0.57 19.92
C ASP A 7 -2.20 1.88 20.30
N THR A 8 -2.56 2.70 19.31
CA THR A 8 -3.25 3.99 19.52
C THR A 8 -4.75 3.94 19.18
N LEU A 9 -5.13 3.10 18.22
CA LEU A 9 -6.49 2.92 17.70
C LEU A 9 -6.81 1.41 17.68
N PRO A 10 -7.13 0.82 18.85
CA PRO A 10 -7.27 -0.64 18.99
C PRO A 10 -8.43 -1.23 18.20
N GLU A 11 -9.45 -0.42 17.88
CA GLU A 11 -10.59 -0.83 17.05
C GLU A 11 -10.30 -0.77 15.55
N CYS A 12 -9.14 -0.24 15.14
CA CYS A 12 -8.78 -0.11 13.75
C CYS A 12 -8.30 -1.43 13.14
N GLU A 13 -8.98 -1.89 12.10
CA GLU A 13 -8.56 -3.04 11.31
C GLU A 13 -7.97 -2.62 9.96
N PRO A 14 -7.02 -3.39 9.39
CA PRO A 14 -6.35 -3.02 8.15
C PRO A 14 -7.25 -2.85 6.92
N GLY A 15 -8.45 -3.42 6.92
CA GLY A 15 -9.44 -3.21 5.87
C GLY A 15 -10.02 -1.79 5.85
N MET A 16 -10.03 -1.10 6.99
CA MET A 16 -10.65 0.22 7.16
C MET A 16 -9.92 1.33 6.37
N ARG A 17 -8.63 1.13 6.03
CA ARG A 17 -7.88 2.04 5.14
C ARG A 17 -8.19 1.87 3.64
N ARG A 18 -9.16 1.03 3.28
CA ARG A 18 -9.68 0.84 1.90
C ARG A 18 -8.61 0.44 0.87
N ALA A 19 -7.54 -0.21 1.30
CA ALA A 19 -6.51 -0.75 0.41
C ALA A 19 -6.97 -2.08 -0.23
N ASN A 20 -6.64 -2.30 -1.50
CA ASN A 20 -6.96 -3.56 -2.19
C ASN A 20 -6.02 -4.71 -1.82
N ILE A 21 -4.75 -4.40 -1.54
CA ILE A 21 -3.70 -5.38 -1.29
C ILE A 21 -2.92 -4.98 -0.04
N MET A 22 -2.69 -5.95 0.84
CA MET A 22 -1.79 -5.83 1.98
C MET A 22 -0.53 -6.66 1.73
N VAL A 23 0.63 -6.05 1.90
CA VAL A 23 1.93 -6.73 1.82
C VAL A 23 2.70 -6.53 3.12
N SER A 24 3.53 -7.52 3.47
CA SER A 24 4.39 -7.47 4.66
C SER A 24 5.86 -7.49 4.23
N GLY A 25 6.74 -6.89 5.05
CA GLY A 25 8.19 -6.90 4.81
C GLY A 25 8.68 -5.96 3.69
N ILE A 26 7.81 -5.12 3.12
CA ILE A 26 8.17 -4.15 2.08
C ILE A 26 7.88 -2.73 2.58
N GLN A 27 8.89 -1.85 2.54
CA GLN A 27 8.71 -0.43 2.79
C GLN A 27 8.33 0.27 1.48
N LEU A 28 7.17 0.93 1.46
CA LEU A 28 6.58 1.52 0.25
C LEU A 28 6.84 3.03 0.11
N GLN A 29 7.31 3.68 1.18
CA GLN A 29 7.61 5.11 1.18
C GLN A 29 8.64 5.45 0.09
N ASN A 30 8.35 6.48 -0.71
CA ASN A 30 9.21 6.96 -1.81
C ASN A 30 9.45 5.94 -2.94
N MET A 31 8.66 4.87 -3.06
CA MET A 31 8.82 3.85 -4.11
C MET A 31 8.11 4.19 -5.41
N LYS A 32 7.94 5.49 -5.72
CA LYS A 32 7.37 5.93 -6.99
C LYS A 32 8.21 5.39 -8.16
N ASP A 33 7.54 5.05 -9.27
CA ASP A 33 8.12 4.50 -10.50
C ASP A 33 8.75 3.10 -10.38
N HIS A 34 8.67 2.48 -9.19
CA HIS A 34 9.01 1.08 -9.00
C HIS A 34 7.85 0.17 -9.44
N VAL A 35 8.15 -1.10 -9.68
CA VAL A 35 7.14 -2.12 -9.97
C VAL A 35 7.00 -3.03 -8.77
N LEU A 36 5.82 -3.01 -8.14
CA LEU A 36 5.43 -4.01 -7.15
C LEU A 36 4.91 -5.24 -7.90
N ILE A 37 5.54 -6.38 -7.65
CA ILE A 37 5.12 -7.68 -8.15
C ILE A 37 4.41 -8.39 -7.01
N VAL A 38 3.18 -8.83 -7.23
CA VAL A 38 2.40 -9.65 -6.30
C VAL A 38 1.91 -10.87 -7.05
N GLY A 39 2.40 -12.05 -6.72
CA GLY A 39 2.12 -13.26 -7.50
C GLY A 39 2.47 -13.05 -8.98
N GLU A 40 1.47 -13.13 -9.85
CA GLU A 40 1.64 -12.92 -11.30
C GLU A 40 1.44 -11.46 -11.75
N ALA A 41 0.85 -10.63 -10.90
CA ALA A 41 0.48 -9.25 -11.24
C ALA A 41 1.65 -8.29 -11.04
N HIS A 42 1.83 -7.37 -11.99
CA HIS A 42 2.81 -6.30 -11.90
C HIS A 42 2.10 -4.95 -11.83
N ILE A 43 2.40 -4.18 -10.79
CA ILE A 43 1.77 -2.90 -10.49
C ILE A 43 2.85 -1.82 -10.50
N LEU A 44 2.76 -0.88 -11.44
CA LEU A 44 3.61 0.31 -11.48
C LEU A 44 3.13 1.31 -10.42
N LEU A 45 3.99 1.61 -9.45
CA LEU A 45 3.68 2.52 -8.35
C LEU A 45 3.74 3.98 -8.82
N ARG A 46 2.69 4.76 -8.51
CA ARG A 46 2.56 6.17 -8.92
C ARG A 46 2.80 7.15 -7.78
N GLY A 47 2.62 6.71 -6.53
CA GLY A 47 2.92 7.49 -5.34
C GLY A 47 2.08 7.08 -4.15
N GLU A 48 2.09 7.92 -3.12
CA GLU A 48 1.32 7.77 -1.90
C GLU A 48 -0.18 7.63 -2.14
N THR A 49 -0.83 6.71 -1.44
CA THR A 49 -2.28 6.75 -1.23
C THR A 49 -2.54 7.73 -0.09
N ARG A 50 -2.92 8.97 -0.45
CA ARG A 50 -3.29 9.97 0.56
C ARG A 50 -4.54 9.50 1.31
N PRO A 51 -4.49 9.41 2.66
CA PRO A 51 -5.69 9.11 3.43
C PRO A 51 -6.73 10.22 3.26
N CYS A 52 -8.00 9.87 3.43
CA CYS A 52 -9.12 10.80 3.25
C CYS A 52 -10.16 10.63 4.34
N GLU A 53 -11.10 11.57 4.41
CA GLU A 53 -12.16 11.61 5.43
C GLU A 53 -12.97 10.30 5.46
N LEU A 54 -13.17 9.65 4.32
CA LEU A 54 -13.84 8.35 4.24
C LEU A 54 -13.13 7.22 4.99
N MET A 55 -11.82 7.32 5.22
CA MET A 55 -11.09 6.38 6.08
C MET A 55 -11.32 6.72 7.56
N ASP A 56 -11.39 8.00 7.91
CA ASP A 56 -11.66 8.46 9.26
C ASP A 56 -13.10 8.10 9.71
N GLU A 57 -14.05 8.14 8.78
CA GLU A 57 -15.42 7.66 8.99
C GLU A 57 -15.48 6.16 9.37
N GLN A 58 -14.49 5.36 8.99
CA GLN A 58 -14.40 3.95 9.39
C GLN A 58 -13.85 3.77 10.81
N CYS A 59 -12.94 4.65 11.23
CA CYS A 59 -12.32 4.66 12.55
C CYS A 59 -11.76 6.06 12.82
N GLN A 60 -12.33 6.75 13.80
CA GLN A 60 -11.96 8.14 14.10
C GLN A 60 -10.45 8.25 14.43
N GLY A 61 -9.75 9.18 13.78
CA GLY A 61 -8.31 9.38 13.92
C GLY A 61 -7.46 8.50 12.99
N LEU A 62 -8.10 7.66 12.17
CA LEU A 62 -7.39 6.81 11.20
C LEU A 62 -6.72 7.64 10.11
N LEU A 63 -7.29 8.77 9.70
CA LEU A 63 -6.67 9.64 8.71
C LEU A 63 -5.29 10.11 9.20
N ASP A 64 -5.24 10.69 10.40
CA ASP A 64 -4.02 11.20 11.01
C ASP A 64 -3.00 10.09 11.28
N ALA A 65 -3.46 8.88 11.62
CA ALA A 65 -2.58 7.73 11.82
C ALA A 65 -1.93 7.23 10.50
N LEU A 66 -2.61 7.43 9.36
CA LEU A 66 -2.16 6.98 8.05
C LEU A 66 -1.34 8.02 7.26
N ASP A 67 -1.44 9.30 7.60
CA ASP A 67 -0.76 10.40 6.90
C ASP A 67 0.78 10.32 6.99
N PRO A 68 1.40 9.94 8.12
CA PRO A 68 2.85 9.84 8.19
C PRO A 68 3.41 8.72 7.32
N HIS A 69 4.56 9.00 6.69
CA HIS A 69 5.41 7.98 6.04
C HIS A 69 4.72 7.07 5.02
N TRP A 70 3.64 7.54 4.37
CA TRP A 70 2.83 6.77 3.43
C TRP A 70 2.20 5.52 4.08
N ASN A 71 1.80 5.62 5.36
CA ASN A 71 1.13 4.51 6.05
C ASN A 71 -0.22 4.14 5.42
N GLY A 72 -0.87 5.10 4.76
CA GLY A 72 -2.01 4.89 3.87
C GLY A 72 -1.73 3.93 2.69
N GLY A 73 -0.46 3.75 2.33
CA GLY A 73 0.00 2.86 1.27
C GLY A 73 0.40 3.62 0.01
N VAL A 74 0.41 2.90 -1.12
CA VAL A 74 0.71 3.45 -2.44
C VAL A 74 -0.38 3.07 -3.43
N HIS A 75 -0.60 3.94 -4.41
CA HIS A 75 -1.46 3.66 -5.54
C HIS A 75 -0.62 3.42 -6.80
N GLY A 76 -1.20 2.72 -7.77
CA GLY A 76 -0.49 2.32 -8.96
C GLY A 76 -1.41 1.86 -10.09
N ALA A 77 -0.80 1.53 -11.22
CA ALA A 77 -1.50 0.97 -12.37
C ALA A 77 -1.00 -0.46 -12.63
N VAL A 78 -1.94 -1.38 -12.90
CA VAL A 78 -1.59 -2.73 -13.33
C VAL A 78 -0.98 -2.65 -14.73
N ILE A 79 0.30 -2.98 -14.86
CA ILE A 79 1.03 -3.02 -16.15
C ILE A 79 1.12 -4.44 -16.71
N LYS A 80 0.86 -5.45 -15.87
CA LYS A 80 0.64 -6.84 -16.26
C LYS A 80 -0.38 -7.45 -15.32
N GLY A 81 -1.51 -7.90 -15.88
CA GLY A 81 -2.52 -8.64 -15.13
C GLY A 81 -2.05 -10.07 -14.83
N GLY A 82 -2.64 -10.67 -13.80
CA GLY A 82 -2.32 -12.02 -13.38
C GLY A 82 -3.15 -12.44 -12.17
N SER A 83 -3.14 -13.72 -11.84
CA SER A 83 -3.80 -14.20 -10.63
C SER A 83 -2.98 -13.79 -9.40
N ILE A 84 -3.68 -13.32 -8.36
CA ILE A 84 -3.12 -13.10 -7.03
C ILE A 84 -3.93 -13.87 -6.00
N ARG A 85 -3.24 -14.39 -4.98
CA ARG A 85 -3.82 -15.11 -3.85
C ARG A 85 -3.22 -14.60 -2.54
N VAL A 86 -3.97 -14.76 -1.45
CA VAL A 86 -3.42 -14.53 -0.11
C VAL A 86 -2.25 -15.48 0.11
N GLY A 87 -1.11 -14.94 0.54
CA GLY A 87 0.12 -15.69 0.73
C GLY A 87 1.08 -15.64 -0.48
N ASP A 88 0.68 -15.05 -1.61
CA ASP A 88 1.60 -14.85 -2.73
C ASP A 88 2.76 -13.94 -2.34
N LEU A 89 3.93 -14.24 -2.91
CA LEU A 89 5.13 -13.43 -2.69
C LEU A 89 4.94 -12.04 -3.30
N ALA A 90 5.27 -11.03 -2.49
CA ALA A 90 5.40 -9.65 -2.93
C ALA A 90 6.88 -9.29 -3.05
N THR A 91 7.28 -8.65 -4.16
CA THR A 91 8.64 -8.14 -4.35
C THR A 91 8.60 -6.77 -5.03
N LEU A 92 9.61 -5.94 -4.75
CA LEU A 92 9.76 -4.64 -5.39
C LEU A 92 10.90 -4.69 -6.40
N LYS A 93 10.60 -4.29 -7.64
CA LYS A 93 11.60 -4.11 -8.69
C LYS A 93 11.88 -2.62 -8.86
N LEU A 94 13.17 -2.27 -8.86
CA LEU A 94 13.63 -0.91 -9.16
C LEU A 94 13.13 -0.46 -10.55
N PRO A 95 12.93 0.85 -10.77
CA PRO A 95 12.67 1.37 -12.09
C PRO A 95 13.81 0.91 -13.00
N SER A 96 13.49 0.22 -14.10
CA SER A 96 14.49 0.07 -15.15
C SER A 96 14.82 1.48 -15.64
N PRO A 97 16.11 1.88 -15.74
CA PRO A 97 16.44 3.03 -16.55
C PRO A 97 15.85 2.74 -17.92
N VAL A 98 14.89 3.56 -18.35
CA VAL A 98 14.36 3.50 -19.71
C VAL A 98 15.60 3.62 -20.61
N GLN A 99 15.89 2.58 -21.38
CA GLN A 99 16.76 2.75 -22.53
C GLN A 99 16.00 3.67 -23.48
N SER A 100 16.46 4.92 -23.55
CA SER A 100 16.08 5.90 -24.56
C SER A 100 16.29 5.37 -25.97
#